data_AF-A0A353PAI9-F1
#
_entry.id   AF-A0A353PAI9-F1
#
_cell.length_a   1.000
_cell.length_b   1.000
_cell.length_c   1.000
_cell.angle_alpha   90.00
_cell.angle_beta   90.00
_cell.angle_gamma   90.00
#
_symmetry.space_group_name_H-M   'P 1'
#
loop_
_entity.id
_entity.type
_entity.pdbx_description
1 polymer ?
#
loop_
_entity_poly.entity_id
_entity_poly.type
_entity_poly.pdbx_seq_one_letter_code
_entity_poly.pdbx_strand_id
1 'polypeptide(L)' 'PAEVETLLGDPSKAREKLGWTPTTSFESLVREMVLEDLNAAKRDSMVKEAGYKAFDYHE' A
#
# COMPACT_ATOMS: atom_id res chain seq x y z
N PRO A 1 -16.45 -3.12 -18.88
CA PRO A 1 -15.90 -3.28 -17.50
C PRO A 1 -17.02 -3.76 -16.58
N ALA A 2 -16.93 -5.00 -16.07
CA ALA A 2 -17.85 -5.45 -15.04
C ALA A 2 -17.37 -4.84 -13.72
N GLU A 3 -17.93 -3.69 -13.36
CA GLU A 3 -17.72 -3.13 -12.02
C GLU A 3 -18.31 -4.11 -11.02
N VAL A 4 -17.47 -4.60 -10.12
CA VAL A 4 -17.90 -5.52 -9.08
C VAL A 4 -18.22 -4.69 -7.85
N GLU A 5 -19.51 -4.62 -7.50
CA GLU A 5 -19.98 -3.81 -6.37
C GLU A 5 -19.42 -4.26 -5.01
N THR A 6 -19.10 -5.55 -4.86
CA THR A 6 -18.53 -6.09 -3.62
C THR A 6 -17.65 -7.30 -3.87
N LEU A 7 -16.50 -7.34 -3.19
CA LEU A 7 -15.61 -8.49 -3.15
C LEU A 7 -15.34 -8.86 -1.69
N LEU A 8 -15.79 -10.06 -1.31
CA LEU A 8 -15.55 -10.62 0.01
C LEU A 8 -15.12 -12.09 -0.15
N GLY A 9 -13.85 -12.37 0.17
CA GLY A 9 -13.29 -13.72 0.09
C GLY A 9 -13.43 -14.50 1.39
N ASP A 10 -13.66 -15.82 1.28
CA ASP A 10 -13.57 -16.77 2.40
C ASP A 10 -12.23 -17.53 2.36
N PRO A 11 -11.29 -17.26 3.29
CA PRO A 11 -9.99 -17.92 3.32
C PRO A 11 -9.98 -19.23 4.15
N SER A 12 -11.13 -19.82 4.48
CA SER A 12 -11.20 -21.02 5.35
C SER A 12 -10.38 -22.21 4.81
N LYS A 13 -10.37 -22.43 3.48
CA LYS A 13 -9.53 -23.47 2.86
C LYS A 13 -8.03 -23.24 3.10
N ALA A 14 -7.57 -22.00 3.08
CA ALA A 14 -6.16 -21.67 3.31
C ALA A 14 -5.79 -21.83 4.79
N ARG A 15 -6.70 -21.45 5.70
CA ARG A 15 -6.55 -21.72 7.14
C ARG A 15 -6.40 -23.20 7.44
N GLU A 16 -7.32 -24.03 6.92
CA GLU A 16 -7.35 -25.46 7.22
C GLU A 16 -6.17 -26.23 6.62
N LYS A 17 -5.80 -25.95 5.36
CA LYS A 17 -4.79 -26.73 4.65
C LYS A 17 -3.37 -26.21 4.83
N LEU A 18 -3.22 -24.91 5.07
CA LEU A 18 -1.92 -24.23 5.10
C LEU A 18 -1.61 -23.61 6.46
N GLY A 19 -2.56 -23.60 7.41
CA GLY A 19 -2.42 -22.85 8.66
C GLY A 19 -2.33 -21.34 8.43
N TRP A 20 -2.75 -20.85 7.26
CA TRP A 20 -2.54 -19.46 6.87
C TRP A 20 -3.49 -18.53 7.61
N THR A 21 -2.97 -17.43 8.16
CA THR A 21 -3.74 -16.34 8.75
C THR A 21 -3.11 -15.01 8.35
N PRO A 22 -3.89 -13.94 8.06
CA PRO A 22 -3.30 -12.63 7.78
C PRO A 22 -2.58 -12.13 9.04
N THR A 23 -1.35 -11.65 8.87
CA THR A 23 -0.55 -11.06 9.94
C THR A 23 -0.67 -9.54 10.01
N THR A 24 -1.11 -8.92 8.91
CA THR A 24 -1.31 -7.47 8.79
C THR A 24 -2.80 -7.15 8.82
N SER A 25 -3.21 -6.26 9.72
CA SER A 25 -4.58 -5.74 9.76
C SER A 25 -4.81 -4.71 8.65
N PHE A 26 -6.07 -4.45 8.31
CA PHE A 26 -6.41 -3.40 7.33
C PHE A 26 -5.88 -2.02 7.75
N GLU A 27 -6.04 -1.64 9.02
CA GLU A 27 -5.54 -0.37 9.54
C GLU A 27 -4.01 -0.28 9.45
N SER A 28 -3.30 -1.37 9.78
CA SER A 28 -1.83 -1.41 9.67
C SER A 28 -1.38 -1.27 8.23
N LEU A 29 -2.05 -1.95 7.29
CA LEU A 29 -1.76 -1.85 5.87
C LEU A 29 -1.92 -0.41 5.37
N VAL A 30 -3.06 0.23 5.66
CA VAL A 30 -3.31 1.62 5.28
C VAL A 30 -2.26 2.55 5.87
N ARG A 31 -1.90 2.35 7.15
CA ARG A 31 -0.87 3.15 7.82
C ARG A 31 0.50 3.02 7.15
N GLU A 32 0.90 1.79 6.82
CA GLU A 32 2.18 1.50 6.16
C GLU A 32 2.24 2.18 4.79
N MET A 33 1.19 2.03 3.98
CA MET A 33 1.11 2.65 2.65
C MET A 33 1.24 4.17 2.71
N VAL A 34 0.46 4.83 3.56
CA VAL A 34 0.47 6.31 3.67
C VAL A 34 1.81 6.82 4.20
N LEU A 35 2.45 6.08 5.10
CA LEU A 35 3.76 6.48 5.62
C LEU A 35 4.83 6.43 4.53
N GLU A 36 4.79 5.41 3.68
CA GLU A 36 5.73 5.28 2.57
C GLU A 36 5.51 6.35 1.50
N ASP A 37 4.25 6.67 1.16
CA ASP A 37 3.92 7.79 0.28
C ASP A 37 4.44 9.12 0.83
N LEU A 38 4.26 9.35 2.13
CA LEU A 38 4.78 10.55 2.80
C LEU A 38 6.31 10.59 2.76
N ASN A 39 6.97 9.45 2.96
CA ASN A 39 8.43 9.37 2.88
C ASN A 39 8.93 9.65 1.46
N ALA A 40 8.26 9.13 0.43
CA ALA A 40 8.55 9.44 -0.96
C ALA A 40 8.42 10.93 -1.25
N ALA A 41 7.28 11.53 -0.89
CA ALA A 41 7.03 12.96 -1.08
C ALA A 41 8.08 13.85 -0.36
N LYS A 42 8.51 13.46 0.85
CA LYS A 42 9.57 14.17 1.58
C LYS A 42 10.91 14.11 0.84
N ARG A 43 11.30 12.95 0.31
CA ARG A 43 12.54 12.82 -0.47
C ARG A 43 12.50 13.73 -1.69
N ASP A 44 11.39 13.76 -2.41
CA ASP A 44 11.25 14.60 -3.61
C ASP A 44 11.29 16.09 -3.26
N SER A 45 10.65 16.50 -2.15
CA SER A 45 10.74 17.87 -1.63
C SER A 45 12.18 18.26 -1.33
N MET A 46 12.94 17.40 -0.63
CA MET A 46 14.34 17.66 -0.30
C MET A 46 15.22 17.82 -1.54
N VAL A 47 15.04 16.99 -2.57
CA VAL A 47 15.79 17.07 -3.82
C VAL A 47 15.47 18.38 -4.55
N LYS A 48 14.19 18.78 -4.59
CA LYS A 48 13.73 20.05 -5.17
C LYS A 48 14.30 21.26 -4.42
N GLU A 49 14.26 21.25 -3.09
CA GLU A 49 14.81 22.31 -2.23
C GLU A 49 16.33 22.47 -2.40
N ALA A 50 17.05 21.37 -2.65
CA ALA A 50 18.47 21.39 -2.95
C ALA A 50 18.80 21.86 -4.39
N GLY A 51 17.79 22.25 -5.19
CA GLY A 51 17.97 22.77 -6.55
C GLY A 51 18.13 21.70 -7.63
N TYR A 52 17.91 20.42 -7.29
CA TYR A 52 17.96 19.31 -8.23
C TYR A 52 16.56 18.97 -8.73
N LYS A 53 16.48 18.41 -9.94
CA LYS A 53 15.21 17.94 -10.50
C LYS A 53 14.84 16.60 -9.85
N ALA A 54 13.78 16.59 -9.04
CA ALA A 54 13.10 15.35 -8.68
C ALA A 54 12.20 14.92 -9.85
N PHE A 55 12.21 13.64 -10.18
CA PHE A 55 11.30 13.06 -11.17
C PHE A 55 10.07 12.58 -10.43
N ASP A 56 9.00 13.39 -10.45
CA ASP A 56 7.70 12.99 -9.90
C ASP A 56 7.13 11.87 -10.77
N TYR A 57 7.27 10.62 -10.32
CA TYR A 57 6.57 9.49 -10.92
C TYR A 57 5.17 9.44 -10.28
N HIS A 58 4.17 9.90 -11.03
CA HIS A 58 2.78 9.71 -10.66
C HIS A 58 2.38 8.27 -11.00
N GLU A 59 2.41 7.38 -10.01
CA GLU A 59 1.77 6.05 -10.11
C GLU A 59 0.25 6.15 -10.15
#